data_AF-A0A2E0X423-F1
#
_entry.id   AF-A0A2E0X423-F1
#
_cell.length_a   1.000
_cell.length_b   1.000
_cell.length_c   1.000
_cell.angle_alpha   90.00
_cell.angle_beta   90.00
_cell.angle_gamma   90.00
#
_symmetry.space_group_name_H-M   'P 1'
#
loop_
_entity.id
_entity.type
_entity.pdbx_description
1 polymer ?
#
loop_
_entity_poly.entity_id
_entity_poly.type
_entity_poly.pdbx_seq_one_letter_code
_entity_poly.pdbx_strand_id
1 'polypeptide(L)'
;MNLVYTFRLRDPWECAAGAGGGAAWSRRFNRPTGIDPGHELWLIVTDLPAGAQVTVNGQRVDSHSDSHGGPFRIHDLVNERGNQIGIVDPAAPPADGRFPYEAQLGIVAPAE
;
A
#
# COMPACT_ATOMS: atom_id res chain seq x y z
N MET A 1 -15.03 -8.87 0.93
CA MET A 1 -14.65 -7.65 0.17
C MET A 1 -15.08 -7.87 -1.28
N ASN A 2 -15.92 -7.00 -1.85
CA ASN A 2 -16.36 -7.12 -3.24
C ASN A 2 -15.42 -6.29 -4.14
N LEU A 3 -14.34 -6.91 -4.62
CA LEU A 3 -13.29 -6.24 -5.38
C LEU A 3 -13.69 -6.11 -6.86
N VAL A 4 -13.86 -4.88 -7.34
CA VAL A 4 -14.37 -4.58 -8.68
C VAL A 4 -13.24 -4.34 -9.67
N TYR A 5 -12.22 -3.59 -9.28
CA TYR A 5 -11.07 -3.27 -10.12
C TYR A 5 -9.77 -3.36 -9.33
N THR A 6 -8.69 -3.78 -10.01
CA THR A 6 -7.34 -3.82 -9.45
C THR A 6 -6.32 -3.14 -10.35
N PHE A 7 -5.38 -2.43 -9.73
CA PHE A 7 -4.25 -1.81 -10.41
C PHE A 7 -2.96 -2.25 -9.72
N ARG A 8 -2.08 -2.95 -10.44
CA ARG A 8 -0.81 -3.38 -9.88
C ARG A 8 0.16 -2.21 -9.73
N LEU A 9 0.70 -2.04 -8.53
CA LEU A 9 1.75 -1.08 -8.22
C LEU A 9 3.12 -1.71 -8.49
N ARG A 10 3.43 -1.91 -9.78
CA ARG A 10 4.74 -2.40 -10.26
C ARG A 10 5.85 -1.37 -10.02
N ASP A 11 7.03 -1.53 -10.63
CA ASP A 11 8.10 -0.53 -10.60
C ASP A 11 7.71 0.85 -11.17
N PRO A 12 8.41 1.94 -10.80
CA PRO A 12 9.53 2.01 -9.86
C PRO A 12 9.07 2.23 -8.42
N TRP A 13 9.52 1.37 -7.51
CA TRP A 13 9.56 1.68 -6.08
C TRP A 13 10.94 2.30 -5.78
N GLU A 14 10.96 3.32 -4.93
CA GLU A 14 12.19 3.88 -4.40
C GLU A 14 12.52 3.13 -3.11
N CYS A 15 13.77 2.71 -2.91
CA CYS A 15 14.21 2.07 -1.68
C CYS A 15 15.26 2.93 -1.00
N ALA A 16 15.15 3.06 0.32
CA ALA A 16 16.09 3.73 1.19
C ALA A 16 16.37 2.87 2.43
N ALA A 17 17.47 3.16 3.12
CA ALA A 17 17.72 2.57 4.43
C ALA A 17 16.68 3.11 5.44
N GLY A 18 15.95 2.19 6.06
CA GLY A 18 15.05 2.46 7.18
C GLY A 18 15.80 2.64 8.49
N ALA A 19 15.12 3.18 9.50
CA ALA A 19 15.68 3.30 10.84
C ALA A 19 16.06 1.91 11.39
N GLY A 20 17.24 1.79 11.99
CA GLY A 20 17.71 0.52 12.58
C GLY A 20 18.28 -0.49 11.58
N GLY A 21 18.53 -0.10 10.32
CA GLY A 21 19.16 -0.97 9.31
C GLY A 21 18.18 -1.79 8.47
N GLY A 22 16.86 -1.60 8.66
CA GLY A 22 15.83 -2.15 7.80
C GLY A 22 15.73 -1.45 6.44
N ALA A 23 14.75 -1.87 5.63
CA ALA A 23 14.46 -1.28 4.33
C ALA A 23 13.18 -0.44 4.38
N ALA A 24 13.20 0.71 3.72
CA ALA A 24 12.05 1.57 3.54
C ALA A 24 11.80 1.77 2.05
N TRP A 25 10.66 1.31 1.56
CA TRP A 25 10.22 1.51 0.19
C TRP A 25 9.15 2.58 0.11
N SER A 26 9.22 3.43 -0.91
CA SER A 26 8.18 4.41 -1.21
C SER A 26 7.79 4.39 -2.68
N ARG A 27 6.52 4.69 -2.95
CA ARG A 27 6.00 4.84 -4.31
C ARG A 27 4.94 5.92 -4.38
N ARG A 28 5.04 6.79 -5.38
CA ARG A 28 4.01 7.77 -5.69
C ARG A 28 2.93 7.18 -6.59
N PHE A 29 1.70 7.62 -6.37
CA PHE A 29 0.56 7.27 -7.22
C PHE A 29 -0.48 8.40 -7.24
N ASN A 30 -1.30 8.41 -8.27
CA ASN A 30 -2.49 9.26 -8.33
C ASN A 30 -3.72 8.41 -8.01
N ARG A 31 -4.75 9.05 -7.47
CA ARG A 31 -6.02 8.37 -7.22
C ARG A 31 -6.62 7.91 -8.56
N PRO A 32 -7.03 6.64 -8.69
CA PRO A 32 -7.75 6.18 -9.88
C PRO A 32 -8.97 7.08 -10.14
N THR A 33 -9.21 7.42 -11.41
CA THR A 33 -10.36 8.24 -11.82
C THR A 33 -11.58 7.37 -12.11
N GLY A 34 -12.78 7.93 -12.01
CA GLY A 34 -14.02 7.21 -12.34
C GLY A 34 -14.41 6.17 -11.29
N ILE A 35 -14.06 6.41 -10.02
CA ILE A 35 -14.55 5.58 -8.91
C ILE A 35 -16.00 5.99 -8.63
N ASP A 36 -16.93 5.02 -8.71
CA ASP A 36 -18.34 5.29 -8.46
C ASP A 36 -18.59 5.80 -7.03
N PRO A 37 -19.60 6.66 -6.82
CA PRO A 37 -20.02 7.07 -5.50
C PRO A 37 -20.34 5.85 -4.62
N GLY A 38 -19.68 5.75 -3.46
CA GLY A 38 -19.82 4.62 -2.53
C GLY A 38 -18.80 3.50 -2.69
N HIS A 39 -18.01 3.50 -3.78
CA HIS A 39 -16.86 2.60 -3.87
C HIS A 39 -15.68 3.12 -3.03
N GLU A 40 -14.98 2.18 -2.41
CA GLU A 40 -13.83 2.48 -1.57
C GLU A 40 -12.51 2.13 -2.25
N LEU A 41 -11.45 2.87 -1.92
CA LEU A 41 -10.10 2.58 -2.38
C LEU A 41 -9.31 1.89 -1.28
N TRP A 42 -8.71 0.76 -1.64
CA TRP A 42 -7.96 -0.11 -0.74
C TRP A 42 -6.56 -0.34 -1.31
N LEU A 43 -5.56 -0.43 -0.44
CA LEU A 43 -4.22 -0.91 -0.78
C LEU A 43 -4.14 -2.38 -0.36
N ILE A 44 -3.71 -3.26 -1.25
CA ILE A 44 -3.55 -4.67 -0.99
C ILE A 44 -2.06 -4.97 -1.08
N VAL A 45 -1.47 -5.45 0.01
CA VAL A 45 -0.07 -5.89 0.04
C VAL A 45 -0.02 -7.34 0.50
N THR A 46 0.56 -8.22 -0.31
CA THR A 46 0.73 -9.64 0.04
C THR A 46 2.15 -9.92 0.53
N ASP A 47 2.30 -10.99 1.31
CA ASP A 47 3.60 -11.47 1.79
C ASP A 47 4.38 -10.44 2.65
N LEU A 48 3.64 -9.48 3.23
CA LEU A 48 4.22 -8.48 4.10
C LEU A 48 4.49 -9.09 5.49
N PRO A 49 5.72 -9.02 6.03
CA PRO A 49 6.04 -9.63 7.32
C PRO A 49 5.37 -8.90 8.49
N ALA A 50 5.20 -9.61 9.61
CA ALA A 50 4.50 -9.14 10.81
C ALA A 50 5.03 -7.81 11.40
N GLY A 51 6.33 -7.55 11.25
CA GLY A 51 6.98 -6.35 11.78
C GLY A 51 6.97 -5.16 10.84
N ALA A 52 6.52 -5.34 9.59
CA ALA A 52 6.53 -4.26 8.63
C ALA A 52 5.38 -3.27 8.88
N GLN A 53 5.61 -2.02 8.47
CA GLN A 53 4.67 -0.92 8.65
C GLN A 53 4.27 -0.36 7.30
N VAL A 54 2.99 -0.09 7.12
CA VAL A 54 2.44 0.54 5.92
C VAL A 54 1.97 1.94 6.26
N THR A 55 2.31 2.88 5.39
CA THR A 55 1.91 4.28 5.49
C THR A 55 1.36 4.77 4.16
N VAL A 56 0.38 5.67 4.22
CA VAL A 56 -0.14 6.42 3.07
C VAL A 56 -0.11 7.89 3.42
N ASN A 57 0.54 8.69 2.58
CA ASN A 57 0.74 10.13 2.81
C ASN A 57 1.35 10.44 4.19
N GLY A 58 2.24 9.55 4.66
CA GLY A 58 2.90 9.66 5.97
C GLY A 58 2.06 9.18 7.15
N GLN A 59 0.80 8.80 6.94
CA GLN A 59 -0.08 8.27 7.99
C GLN A 59 -0.02 6.74 8.01
N ARG A 60 0.19 6.16 9.19
CA ARG A 60 0.18 4.70 9.37
C ARG A 60 -1.22 4.15 9.14
N VAL A 61 -1.28 3.02 8.44
CA VAL A 61 -2.50 2.25 8.23
C VAL A 61 -2.32 0.84 8.77
N ASP A 62 -3.37 0.32 9.38
CA ASP A 62 -3.40 -1.03 9.91
C ASP A 62 -4.18 -1.96 8.96
N SER A 63 -3.79 -3.23 8.91
CA SER A 63 -4.46 -4.22 8.05
C SER A 63 -5.86 -4.50 8.60
N HIS A 64 -6.83 -4.63 7.70
CA HIS A 64 -8.18 -5.14 8.05
C HIS A 64 -8.23 -6.67 8.08
N SER A 65 -7.08 -7.32 8.19
CA SER A 65 -6.93 -8.77 8.30
C SER A 65 -5.98 -9.09 9.44
N ASP A 66 -6.27 -10.18 10.14
CA ASP A 66 -5.41 -10.75 11.19
C ASP A 66 -4.16 -11.45 10.62
N SER A 67 -4.04 -11.54 9.29
CA SER A 67 -2.88 -12.11 8.60
C SER A 67 -1.78 -11.05 8.39
N HIS A 68 -0.53 -11.50 8.29
CA HIS A 68 0.59 -10.64 7.92
C HIS A 68 0.50 -10.27 6.44
N GLY A 69 0.33 -8.98 6.17
CA GLY A 69 -0.14 -8.49 4.87
C GLY A 69 -1.65 -8.57 4.74
N GLY A 70 -2.21 -7.78 3.84
CA GLY A 70 -3.65 -7.74 3.65
C GLY A 70 -4.16 -6.46 3.01
N PRO A 71 -5.50 -6.30 2.99
CA PRO A 71 -6.14 -5.09 2.55
C PRO A 71 -6.06 -4.00 3.63
N PHE A 72 -5.64 -2.82 3.23
CA PHE A 72 -5.58 -1.59 4.02
C PHE A 72 -6.57 -0.60 3.41
N ARG A 73 -7.53 -0.10 4.20
CA ARG A 73 -8.48 0.93 3.74
C ARG A 73 -7.75 2.27 3.67
N ILE A 74 -7.67 2.85 2.48
CA ILE A 74 -6.89 4.09 2.24
C ILE A 74 -7.73 5.21 1.63
N HIS A 75 -9.02 4.97 1.39
CA HIS A 75 -9.93 5.88 0.68
C HIS A 75 -9.92 7.31 1.22
N ASP A 76 -9.91 7.46 2.55
CA ASP A 76 -9.98 8.75 3.24
C ASP A 76 -8.61 9.43 3.40
N LEU A 77 -7.52 8.73 3.06
CA LEU A 77 -6.14 9.20 3.23
C LEU A 77 -5.52 9.68 1.91
N VAL A 78 -6.22 9.51 0.79
CA VAL A 78 -5.72 9.79 -0.55
C VAL A 78 -6.36 11.02 -1.18
N ASN A 79 -5.50 11.94 -1.61
CA ASN A 79 -5.85 13.09 -2.43
C ASN A 79 -6.05 12.69 -3.90
N GLU A 80 -6.50 13.61 -4.74
CA GLU A 80 -6.62 13.35 -6.19
C GLU A 80 -5.25 13.04 -6.83
N ARG A 81 -4.20 13.73 -6.37
CA ARG A 81 -2.83 13.62 -6.91
C ARG A 81 -1.80 13.69 -5.79
N GLY A 82 -0.59 13.26 -6.12
CA GLY A 82 0.57 13.41 -5.23
C GLY A 82 0.52 12.50 -4.02
N ASN A 83 -0.16 11.37 -4.11
CA ASN A 83 -0.18 10.40 -3.02
C ASN A 83 1.12 9.60 -2.99
N GLN A 84 1.49 9.16 -1.79
CA GLN A 84 2.67 8.34 -1.57
C GLN A 84 2.33 7.17 -0.65
N ILE A 85 2.72 5.98 -1.05
CA ILE A 85 2.75 4.78 -0.19
C ILE A 85 4.17 4.67 0.36
N GLY A 86 4.28 4.34 1.64
CA GLY A 86 5.54 3.99 2.29
C GLY A 86 5.39 2.64 3.00
N ILE A 87 6.35 1.74 2.81
CA ILE A 87 6.41 0.44 3.47
C ILE A 87 7.78 0.32 4.11
N VAL A 88 7.81 0.06 5.41
CA VAL A 88 9.05 -0.14 6.17
C VAL A 88 9.09 -1.56 6.67
N ASP A 89 10.08 -2.35 6.25
CA ASP A 89 10.37 -3.65 6.83
C ASP A 89 11.67 -3.56 7.66
N PRO A 90 11.58 -3.65 9.00
CA PRO A 90 12.77 -3.58 9.85
C PRO A 90 13.69 -4.81 9.72
N ALA A 91 13.19 -5.93 9.20
CA ALA A 91 13.96 -7.17 9.05
C ALA A 91 14.61 -7.33 7.68
N ALA A 92 14.13 -6.61 6.66
CA ALA A 92 14.72 -6.66 5.33
C ALA A 92 15.95 -5.75 5.22
N PRO A 93 17.06 -6.21 4.61
CA PRO A 93 18.16 -5.33 4.29
C PRO A 93 17.73 -4.32 3.20
N PRO A 94 18.25 -3.08 3.21
CA PRO A 94 18.02 -2.15 2.11
C PRO A 94 18.52 -2.77 0.81
N ALA A 95 17.57 -3.08 -0.08
CA ALA A 95 17.84 -3.70 -1.36
C ALA A 95 18.15 -2.64 -2.43
N ASP A 96 18.67 -3.07 -3.59
CA ASP A 96 18.97 -2.23 -4.77
C ASP A 96 17.71 -1.67 -5.47
N GLY A 97 16.73 -1.14 -4.73
CA GLY A 97 15.52 -0.53 -5.27
C GLY A 97 14.36 -1.49 -5.56
N ARG A 98 14.60 -2.80 -5.64
CA ARG A 98 13.52 -3.76 -5.93
C ARG A 98 12.58 -3.90 -4.73
N PHE A 99 11.28 -3.71 -4.99
CA PHE A 99 10.24 -4.00 -4.01
C PHE A 99 9.97 -5.53 -3.99
N PRO A 100 10.16 -6.20 -2.84
CA PRO A 100 10.11 -7.66 -2.78
C PRO A 100 8.69 -8.22 -2.62
N TYR A 101 7.71 -7.39 -2.31
CA TYR A 101 6.32 -7.79 -2.09
C TYR A 101 5.44 -7.47 -3.31
N GLU A 102 4.21 -7.98 -3.33
CA GLU A 102 3.22 -7.56 -4.30
C GLU A 102 2.31 -6.49 -3.69
N ALA A 103 2.17 -5.36 -4.38
CA ALA A 103 1.29 -4.26 -3.97
C ALA A 103 0.32 -3.90 -5.09
N GLN A 104 -0.95 -3.68 -4.73
CA GLN A 104 -2.02 -3.36 -5.66
C GLN A 104 -2.98 -2.33 -5.04
N LEU A 105 -3.60 -1.51 -5.89
CA LEU A 105 -4.78 -0.74 -5.51
C LEU A 105 -6.03 -1.51 -5.90
N GLY A 106 -6.97 -1.66 -4.98
CA GLY A 106 -8.27 -2.28 -5.19
C GLY A 106 -9.40 -1.25 -5.04
N ILE A 107 -10.36 -1.27 -5.96
CA ILE A 107 -11.64 -0.57 -5.81
C ILE A 107 -12.67 -1.58 -5.33
N VAL A 108 -13.30 -1.29 -4.19
CA VAL A 108 -14.24 -2.18 -3.51
C VAL A 108 -15.64 -1.58 -3.54
N ALA A 109 -16.60 -2.36 -4.00
CA ALA A 109 -18.01 -1.98 -3.96
C ALA A 109 -18.57 -2.10 -2.53
N PRO A 110 -19.57 -1.28 -2.16
CA PRO A 110 -20.28 -1.43 -0.89
C PRO A 110 -20.93 -2.81 -0.80
N ALA A 111 -21.11 -3.30 0.42
CA ALA A 111 -21.93 -4.49 0.65
C ALA A 111 -23.39 -4.15 0.36
N GLU A 112 -24.05 -4.97 -0.46
CA GLU A 112 -25.49 -4.88 -0.77
C GLU A 112 -26.37 -5.23 0.45
#